data_AF-A0A8B6GCB7-F1
#
_entry.id   AF-A0A8B6GCB7-F1
#
_cell.length_a   1.000
_cell.length_b   1.000
_cell.length_c   1.000
_cell.angle_alpha   90.00
_cell.angle_beta   90.00
_cell.angle_gamma   90.00
#
_symmetry.space_group_name_H-M   'P 1'
#
loop_
_entity.id
_entity.type
_entity.pdbx_description
1 polymer ?
#
loop_
_entity_poly.entity_id
_entity_poly.type
_entity_poly.pdbx_seq_one_letter_code
_entity_poly.pdbx_strand_id
1 'polypeptide(L)'
;MFCHSVKPSDVLYSQDSIARKLKNGRLIGKVLDEIYVYESLSVKDLPMIEVHLIDFKYVSADNRRLWILKELEKLGHLKKVKVNITTKEMDRRKSARTEHIKIRGDGPGGWSAVGGVQMMRLARLMHQMIRLKIEKIETDNQKK
;
A
#
# COMPACT_ATOMS: atom_id res chain seq x y z
N MET A 1 2.56 3.82 -23.94
CA MET A 1 2.74 3.43 -22.52
C MET A 1 1.93 2.16 -22.28
N PHE A 2 2.59 1.01 -22.03
CA PHE A 2 1.90 -0.27 -21.87
C PHE A 2 1.54 -0.49 -20.39
N CYS A 3 0.31 -0.13 -20.01
CA CYS A 3 -0.23 -0.34 -18.67
C CYS A 3 -0.66 -1.81 -18.50
N HIS A 4 0.13 -2.60 -17.77
CA HIS A 4 -0.19 -4.00 -17.48
C HIS A 4 -0.89 -4.13 -16.13
N SER A 5 -1.83 -5.07 -16.02
CA SER A 5 -2.54 -5.35 -14.77
C SER A 5 -2.00 -6.64 -14.14
N VAL A 6 -1.37 -6.52 -12.98
CA VAL A 6 -0.69 -7.63 -12.28
C VAL A 6 -1.19 -7.73 -10.84
N LYS A 7 -1.08 -8.92 -10.23
CA LYS A 7 -1.26 -9.02 -8.77
C LYS A 7 -0.05 -8.40 -8.09
N PRO A 8 -0.20 -7.61 -7.01
CA PRO A 8 0.95 -7.08 -6.29
C PRO A 8 1.89 -8.18 -5.80
N SER A 9 1.35 -9.31 -5.32
CA SER A 9 2.08 -10.49 -4.87
C SER A 9 3.03 -11.07 -5.93
N ASP A 10 2.67 -11.00 -7.22
CA ASP A 10 3.50 -11.46 -8.35
C ASP A 10 4.68 -10.52 -8.66
N VAL A 11 4.74 -9.32 -8.06
CA VAL A 11 5.83 -8.36 -8.27
C VAL A 11 6.88 -8.53 -7.17
N LEU A 12 8.13 -8.73 -7.57
CA LEU A 12 9.27 -8.85 -6.68
C LEU A 12 9.78 -7.49 -6.22
N TYR A 13 10.28 -7.44 -5.00
CA TYR A 13 11.06 -6.31 -4.53
C TYR A 13 12.46 -6.37 -5.13
N SER A 14 12.99 -5.19 -5.46
CA SER A 14 14.34 -5.03 -5.97
C SER A 14 15.41 -4.91 -4.87
N GLN A 15 15.01 -4.90 -3.60
CA GLN A 15 15.87 -4.68 -2.43
C GLN A 15 15.38 -5.53 -1.26
N ASP A 16 16.29 -5.93 -0.36
CA ASP A 16 15.94 -6.71 0.84
C ASP A 16 15.45 -5.83 1.99
N SER A 17 15.66 -4.51 1.90
CA SER A 17 15.12 -3.57 2.87
C SER A 17 14.68 -2.23 2.26
N ILE A 18 13.67 -1.62 2.87
CA ILE A 18 13.14 -0.30 2.51
C ILE A 18 13.15 0.66 3.69
N ALA A 19 13.20 1.95 3.38
CA ALA A 19 12.89 2.97 4.38
C ALA A 19 11.38 2.98 4.68
N ARG A 20 11.01 3.24 5.93
CA ARG A 20 9.61 3.39 6.37
C ARG A 20 8.88 4.63 5.82
N LYS A 21 9.59 5.55 5.17
CA LYS A 21 9.05 6.81 4.63
C LYS A 21 9.08 6.83 3.09
N LEU A 22 8.02 7.34 2.49
CA LEU A 22 7.96 7.74 1.07
C LEU A 22 8.86 8.96 0.82
N LYS A 23 9.07 9.32 -0.45
CA LYS A 23 9.88 10.49 -0.84
C LYS A 23 9.37 11.81 -0.25
N ASN A 24 8.06 11.92 -0.03
CA ASN A 24 7.41 13.08 0.60
C ASN A 24 7.42 13.01 2.15
N GLY A 25 8.22 12.13 2.76
CA GLY A 25 8.35 12.02 4.21
C GLY A 25 7.23 11.23 4.91
N ARG A 26 6.12 10.93 4.24
CA ARG A 26 4.98 10.20 4.82
C ARG A 26 5.35 8.75 5.12
N LEU A 27 4.88 8.22 6.26
CA LEU A 27 5.08 6.83 6.66
C LEU A 27 4.24 5.90 5.79
N ILE A 28 4.83 4.80 5.31
CA ILE A 28 4.14 3.83 4.44
C ILE A 28 2.93 3.20 5.13
N GLY A 29 3.00 2.93 6.44
CA GLY A 29 1.87 2.40 7.21
C GLY A 29 0.77 3.43 7.44
N LYS A 30 1.10 4.73 7.51
CA LYS A 30 0.08 5.79 7.59
C LYS A 30 -0.66 5.99 6.27
N VAL A 31 0.06 5.89 5.14
CA VAL A 31 -0.58 5.90 3.82
C VAL A 31 -1.50 4.67 3.67
N LEU A 32 -1.07 3.51 4.17
CA LEU A 32 -1.92 2.31 4.21
C LEU A 32 -3.19 2.53 5.05
N ASP A 33 -3.07 3.14 6.24
CA ASP A 33 -4.22 3.48 7.10
C ASP A 33 -5.20 4.43 6.39
N GLU A 34 -4.70 5.48 5.75
CA GLU A 34 -5.54 6.44 5.01
C GLU A 34 -6.34 5.80 3.88
N ILE A 35 -5.77 4.80 3.22
CA ILE A 35 -6.46 4.08 2.15
C ILE A 35 -7.46 3.08 2.72
N TYR A 36 -7.02 2.23 3.66
CA TYR A 36 -7.80 1.08 4.09
C TYR A 36 -8.75 1.37 5.26
N VAL A 37 -8.26 2.08 6.27
CA VAL A 37 -9.00 2.33 7.53
C VAL A 37 -9.87 3.56 7.37
N TYR A 38 -9.27 4.68 6.95
CA TYR A 38 -9.95 5.96 6.90
C TYR A 38 -10.62 6.25 5.56
N GLU A 39 -10.30 5.50 4.50
CA GLU A 39 -10.85 5.70 3.16
C GLU A 39 -10.78 7.17 2.69
N SER A 40 -9.76 7.90 3.15
CA SER A 40 -9.51 9.32 2.84
C SER A 40 -8.58 9.49 1.63
N LEU A 41 -8.00 8.39 1.15
CA LEU A 41 -7.13 8.34 -0.02
C LEU A 41 -7.51 7.11 -0.86
N SER A 42 -7.67 7.26 -2.18
CA SER A 42 -7.91 6.12 -3.05
C SER A 42 -6.59 5.45 -3.44
N VAL A 43 -6.62 4.13 -3.66
CA VAL A 43 -5.52 3.41 -4.32
C VAL A 43 -5.17 4.04 -5.67
N LYS A 44 -6.16 4.59 -6.38
CA LYS A 44 -5.98 5.23 -7.69
C LYS A 44 -5.17 6.54 -7.60
N ASP A 45 -5.14 7.16 -6.43
CA ASP A 45 -4.39 8.39 -6.18
C ASP A 45 -2.91 8.12 -5.87
N LEU A 46 -2.55 6.85 -5.63
CA LEU A 46 -1.16 6.46 -5.53
C LEU A 46 -0.49 6.54 -6.91
N PRO A 47 0.70 7.15 -7.02
CA PRO A 47 1.47 7.10 -8.25
C PRO A 47 1.68 5.66 -8.70
N MET A 48 1.37 5.40 -9.98
CA MET A 48 1.57 4.10 -10.61
C MET A 48 3.02 3.65 -10.43
N ILE A 49 3.23 2.40 -10.01
CA ILE A 49 4.58 1.88 -9.82
C ILE A 49 5.22 1.53 -11.17
N GLU A 50 6.50 1.81 -11.30
CA GLU A 50 7.33 1.32 -12.40
C GLU A 50 7.90 -0.05 -12.05
N VAL A 51 7.89 -0.97 -13.01
CA VAL A 51 8.46 -2.31 -12.88
C VAL A 51 9.40 -2.60 -14.05
N HIS A 52 10.47 -3.33 -13.79
CA HIS A 52 11.31 -3.94 -14.81
C HIS A 52 10.79 -5.35 -15.10
N LEU A 53 10.81 -5.78 -16.35
CA LEU A 53 10.57 -7.16 -16.74
C LEU A 53 11.92 -7.86 -16.94
N ILE A 54 12.30 -8.73 -16.00
CA ILE A 54 13.61 -9.40 -15.98
C ILE A 54 13.37 -10.89 -15.83
N ASP A 55 13.88 -11.70 -16.76
CA ASP A 55 13.68 -13.15 -16.79
C ASP A 55 12.21 -13.55 -16.60
N PHE A 56 11.32 -12.85 -17.33
CA PHE A 56 9.85 -12.99 -17.26
C PHE A 56 9.20 -12.66 -15.90
N LYS A 57 9.94 -12.09 -14.96
CA LYS A 57 9.44 -11.65 -13.65
C LYS A 57 9.36 -10.13 -13.57
N TYR A 58 8.33 -9.63 -12.91
CA TYR A 58 8.20 -8.20 -12.62
C TYR A 58 9.00 -7.85 -11.37
N VAL A 59 9.93 -6.90 -11.49
CA VAL A 59 10.76 -6.41 -10.38
C VAL A 59 10.49 -4.92 -10.19
N SER A 60 10.09 -4.52 -8.99
CA SER A 60 9.66 -3.14 -8.72
C SER A 60 10.80 -2.14 -8.66
N ALA A 61 10.67 -1.02 -9.35
CA ALA A 61 11.54 0.13 -9.15
C ALA A 61 11.17 0.95 -7.90
N ASP A 62 9.98 0.73 -7.33
CA ASP A 62 9.42 1.41 -6.16
C ASP A 62 8.92 0.43 -5.08
N ASN A 63 9.87 -0.09 -4.31
CA ASN A 63 9.60 -1.08 -3.27
C ASN A 63 8.69 -0.56 -2.15
N ARG A 64 8.67 0.76 -1.87
CA ARG A 64 7.85 1.32 -0.80
C ARG A 64 6.38 1.37 -1.18
N ARG A 65 6.06 1.78 -2.42
CA ARG A 65 4.69 1.74 -2.93
C ARG A 65 4.24 0.30 -3.15
N LEU A 66 5.11 -0.57 -3.68
CA LEU A 66 4.79 -1.99 -3.79
C LEU A 66 4.42 -2.62 -2.44
N TRP A 67 5.12 -2.25 -1.36
CA TRP A 67 4.79 -2.73 -0.02
C TRP A 67 3.35 -2.39 0.38
N ILE A 68 2.93 -1.13 0.18
CA ILE A 68 1.55 -0.70 0.46
C ILE A 68 0.56 -1.53 -0.35
N LEU A 69 0.83 -1.73 -1.65
CA LEU A 69 -0.06 -2.48 -2.54
C LEU A 69 -0.17 -3.97 -2.15
N LYS A 70 0.93 -4.60 -1.74
CA LYS A 70 0.93 -5.99 -1.24
C LYS A 70 0.15 -6.11 0.08
N GLU A 71 0.27 -5.14 0.99
CA GLU A 71 -0.54 -5.15 2.22
C GLU A 71 -2.03 -4.94 1.93
N LEU A 72 -2.39 -4.05 1.00
CA LEU A 72 -3.78 -3.89 0.56
C LEU A 72 -4.36 -5.16 -0.09
N GLU A 73 -3.55 -5.91 -0.84
CA GLU A 73 -3.94 -7.21 -1.38
C GLU A 73 -4.19 -8.23 -0.27
N LYS A 74 -3.30 -8.34 0.72
CA LYS A 74 -3.50 -9.21 1.91
C LYS A 74 -4.74 -8.86 2.70
N LEU A 75 -5.07 -7.56 2.76
CA LEU A 75 -6.28 -7.06 3.40
C LEU A 75 -7.54 -7.29 2.54
N GLY A 76 -7.41 -7.83 1.32
CA GLY A 76 -8.51 -8.06 0.39
C GLY A 76 -9.07 -6.78 -0.23
N HIS A 77 -8.39 -5.65 -0.08
CA HIS A 77 -8.83 -4.33 -0.57
C HIS A 77 -8.63 -4.17 -2.08
N LEU A 78 -7.69 -4.92 -2.66
CA LEU A 78 -7.48 -4.96 -4.10
C LEU A 78 -6.99 -6.34 -4.56
N LYS A 79 -7.24 -6.68 -5.83
CA LYS A 79 -6.81 -7.96 -6.44
C LYS A 79 -5.70 -7.79 -7.47
N LYS A 80 -5.69 -6.66 -8.17
CA LYS A 80 -4.71 -6.33 -9.20
C LYS A 80 -4.41 -4.83 -9.18
N VAL A 81 -3.23 -4.47 -9.64
CA VAL A 81 -2.77 -3.09 -9.79
C VAL A 81 -2.26 -2.87 -11.20
N LYS A 82 -2.42 -1.63 -11.68
CA LYS A 82 -1.82 -1.18 -12.94
C LYS A 82 -0.35 -0.84 -12.68
N VAL A 83 0.53 -1.32 -13.55
CA VAL A 83 1.98 -1.05 -13.48
C VAL A 83 2.49 -0.55 -14.83
N ASN A 84 3.54 0.27 -14.78
CA ASN A 84 4.25 0.72 -15.97
C ASN A 84 5.52 -0.10 -16.14
N ILE A 85 5.62 -0.86 -17.23
CA ILE A 85 6.85 -1.58 -17.57
C ILE A 85 7.86 -0.54 -18.09
N THR A 86 9.02 -0.45 -17.47
CA THR A 86 10.09 0.48 -17.86
C THR A 86 11.25 -0.27 -18.50
N THR A 87 11.80 0.32 -19.56
CA THR A 87 13.02 -0.15 -20.24
C THR A 87 14.28 0.51 -19.69
N LYS A 88 14.15 1.43 -18.72
CA LYS A 88 15.29 2.06 -18.05
C LYS A 88 16.15 1.01 -17.38
N GLU A 89 17.46 1.24 -17.37
CA GLU A 89 18.38 0.39 -16.62
C GLU A 89 18.02 0.41 -15.13
N MET A 90 18.06 -0.78 -14.53
CA MET A 90 17.86 -0.93 -13.09
C MET A 90 19.16 -0.52 -12.38
N ASP A 91 19.05 0.30 -11.33
CA ASP A 91 20.20 0.63 -10.47
C ASP A 91 20.83 -0.67 -9.95
N ARG A 92 22.15 -0.83 -10.10
CA ARG A 92 22.88 -2.04 -9.67
C ARG A 92 22.67 -2.37 -8.20
N ARG A 93 22.36 -1.38 -7.35
CA ARG A 93 22.02 -1.56 -5.92
C ARG A 93 20.62 -2.14 -5.69
N LYS A 94 19.83 -2.28 -6.74
CA LYS A 94 18.46 -2.82 -6.75
C LYS A 94 18.42 -4.20 -7.43
N SER A 95 19.38 -5.06 -7.11
CA SER A 95 19.52 -6.39 -7.74
C SER A 95 18.82 -7.51 -7.00
N ALA A 96 18.34 -7.28 -5.77
CA ALA A 96 17.60 -8.32 -5.04
C ALA A 96 16.31 -8.65 -5.79
N ARG A 97 15.88 -9.91 -5.74
CA ARG A 97 14.66 -10.39 -6.42
C ARG A 97 13.86 -11.23 -5.45
N THR A 98 13.27 -10.55 -4.46
CA THR A 98 12.69 -11.18 -3.28
C THR A 98 11.21 -10.86 -3.12
N GLU A 99 10.44 -11.80 -2.59
CA GLU A 99 9.02 -11.62 -2.28
C GLU A 99 8.80 -10.90 -0.95
N HIS A 100 9.79 -10.96 -0.05
CA HIS A 100 9.76 -10.40 1.30
C HIS A 100 10.70 -9.21 1.41
N ILE A 101 10.38 -8.29 2.31
CA ILE A 101 11.21 -7.11 2.53
C ILE A 101 11.23 -6.69 3.99
N LYS A 102 12.40 -6.29 4.48
CA LYS A 102 12.58 -5.72 5.81
C LYS A 102 12.30 -4.21 5.78
N ILE A 103 11.43 -3.73 6.66
CA ILE A 103 11.28 -2.28 6.87
C ILE A 103 12.35 -1.84 7.88
N ARG A 104 13.12 -0.80 7.53
CA ARG A 104 14.15 -0.22 8.40
C ARG A 104 13.52 0.69 9.47
N GLY A 105 14.10 0.66 10.68
CA GLY A 105 13.63 1.42 11.84
C GLY A 105 12.49 0.72 12.59
N ASP A 106 11.65 1.49 13.29
CA ASP A 106 10.57 0.99 14.16
C ASP A 106 9.32 0.50 13.40
N GLY A 107 9.51 -0.10 12.22
CA GLY A 107 8.42 -0.62 11.37
C GLY A 107 7.72 0.44 10.51
N PRO A 108 6.56 0.08 9.90
CA PRO A 108 5.90 0.89 8.88
C PRO A 108 5.21 2.16 9.43
N GLY A 109 4.98 2.22 10.73
CA GLY A 109 4.04 3.15 11.37
C GLY A 109 2.58 2.77 11.15
N GLY A 110 1.66 3.58 11.69
CA GLY A 110 0.22 3.33 11.55
C GLY A 110 -0.28 2.10 12.31
N TRP A 111 -1.52 1.69 12.05
CA TRP A 111 -2.12 0.52 12.71
C TRP A 111 -1.40 -0.78 12.38
N SER A 112 -0.81 -0.86 11.17
CA SER A 112 0.01 -1.99 10.75
C SER A 112 1.25 -2.24 11.64
N ALA A 113 1.80 -1.20 12.28
CA ALA A 113 2.93 -1.34 13.20
C ALA A 113 2.53 -1.80 14.60
N VAL A 114 1.28 -1.58 15.02
CA VAL A 114 0.81 -1.86 16.39
C VAL A 114 0.31 -3.30 16.53
N GLY A 115 -0.33 -3.85 15.51
CA GLY A 115 -0.82 -5.23 15.56
C GLY A 115 -1.19 -5.84 14.21
N GLY A 116 -0.52 -5.38 13.14
CA GLY A 116 -0.64 -5.97 11.81
C GLY A 116 -2.07 -5.96 11.25
N VAL A 117 -2.38 -6.99 10.46
CA VAL A 117 -3.63 -7.11 9.69
C VAL A 117 -4.88 -7.15 10.57
N GLN A 118 -4.81 -7.81 11.74
CA GLN A 118 -5.95 -7.92 12.64
C GLN A 118 -6.35 -6.56 13.21
N MET A 119 -5.36 -5.77 13.68
CA MET A 119 -5.62 -4.41 14.16
C MET A 119 -6.10 -3.47 13.05
N MET A 120 -5.60 -3.61 11.82
CA MET A 120 -6.11 -2.83 10.68
C MET A 120 -7.59 -3.10 10.42
N ARG A 121 -8.02 -4.37 10.46
CA ARG A 121 -9.43 -4.74 10.27
C ARG A 121 -10.30 -4.19 11.39
N LEU A 122 -9.86 -4.32 12.65
CA LEU A 122 -10.59 -3.79 13.80
C LEU A 122 -10.70 -2.26 13.72
N ALA A 123 -9.60 -1.56 13.43
CA ALA A 123 -9.59 -0.11 13.28
C ALA A 123 -10.57 0.37 12.19
N ARG A 124 -10.64 -0.35 11.05
CA ARG A 124 -11.61 -0.05 9.99
C ARG A 124 -13.05 -0.20 10.46
N LEU A 125 -13.37 -1.28 11.18
CA LEU A 125 -14.72 -1.49 11.72
C LEU A 125 -15.09 -0.40 12.74
N MET A 126 -14.17 -0.05 13.64
CA MET A 126 -14.38 1.04 14.59
C MET A 126 -14.65 2.37 13.88
N HIS A 127 -13.87 2.67 12.83
CA HIS A 127 -14.07 3.89 12.03
C HIS A 127 -15.45 3.92 11.37
N GLN A 128 -15.89 2.81 10.78
CA GLN A 128 -17.22 2.69 10.14
C GLN A 128 -18.35 2.85 11.17
N MET A 129 -18.24 2.22 12.34
CA MET A 129 -19.22 2.36 13.42
C MET A 129 -19.35 3.80 13.90
N ILE A 130 -18.23 4.52 14.03
CA ILE A 130 -18.23 5.93 14.43
C ILE A 130 -18.94 6.79 13.38
N ARG A 131 -18.64 6.60 12.08
CA ARG A 131 -19.31 7.34 11.00
C ARG A 131 -20.82 7.14 11.02
N LEU A 132 -21.29 5.89 11.08
CA LEU A 132 -22.72 5.58 11.12
C LEU A 132 -23.41 6.22 12.33
N LYS A 133 -22.72 6.29 13.47
CA LYS A 133 -23.25 6.94 14.67
C LYS A 133 -23.38 8.46 14.48
N ILE A 134 -22.40 9.10 13.86
CA ILE A 134 -22.44 10.54 13.56
C ILE A 134 -23.56 10.85 12.56
N GLU A 135 -23.64 10.11 11.46
CA GLU A 135 -24.68 10.28 10.42
C GLU A 135 -26.10 10.15 11.01
N LYS A 136 -26.29 9.20 11.94
CA LYS A 136 -27.56 9.04 12.65
C LYS A 136 -27.91 10.27 13.49
N ILE A 137 -26.96 10.80 14.24
CA ILE A 137 -27.16 11.99 15.09
C ILE A 137 -27.52 13.21 14.22
N GLU A 138 -26.83 13.41 13.10
CA GLU A 138 -27.12 14.50 12.17
C GLU A 138 -28.53 14.40 11.56
N THR A 139 -28.94 13.18 11.20
CA THR A 139 -30.28 12.91 10.65
C THR A 139 -31.38 13.16 11.69
N ASP A 140 -31.15 12.81 12.96
CA ASP A 140 -32.12 13.01 14.04
C ASP A 140 -32.27 14.50 14.41
N ASN A 141 -31.21 15.30 14.25
CA ASN A 141 -31.24 16.75 14.50
C ASN A 141 -31.93 17.55 13.39
N GLN A 142 -31.93 17.08 12.14
CA GLN A 142 -32.63 17.74 11.02
C GLN A 142 -34.15 17.52 11.03
N LYS A 143 -34.65 16.56 11.83
CA LYS A 143 -36.08 16.23 11.95
C LYS A 143 -36.78 16.93 13.12
N LYS A 144 -36.06 17.74 13.89
CA LYS A 144 -36.58 18.56 15.00
C LYS A 144 -36.66 20.03 14.57
#